data_AF-A0A3D4YZU7-F1
#
_entry.id   AF-A0A3D4YZU7-F1
#
_cell.length_a   1.000
_cell.length_b   1.000
_cell.length_c   1.000
_cell.angle_alpha   90.00
_cell.angle_beta   90.00
_cell.angle_gamma   90.00
#
_symmetry.space_group_name_H-M   'P 1'
#
loop_
_entity.id
_entity.type
_entity.pdbx_description
1 polymer ?
#
loop_
_entity_poly.entity_id
_entity_poly.type
_entity_poly.pdbx_seq_one_letter_code
_entity_poly.pdbx_strand_id
1 'polypeptide(L)'
;RQLGVSPGSLEKFGAVSREVALEMARGIRERSGADFGIGLTGIAGPAGGSPAKPVGTVHIALVSAAEEWEQKFFFPFDRQRFKQIAAATAL
;
A
#
# COMPACT_ATOMS: atom_id res chain seq x y z
N ARG A 1 -5.93 8.32 11.44
CA ARG A 1 -6.38 7.13 12.20
C ARG A 1 -7.71 6.58 11.63
N GLN A 2 -7.80 6.39 10.31
CA GLN A 2 -9.04 5.98 9.62
C GLN A 2 -9.06 4.52 9.16
N LEU A 3 -7.90 3.86 9.01
CA LEU A 3 -7.80 2.50 8.48
C LEU A 3 -7.21 1.50 9.50
N GLY A 4 -7.18 1.84 10.79
CA GLY A 4 -6.68 0.93 11.82
C GLY A 4 -5.18 0.58 11.76
N VAL A 5 -4.39 1.21 10.87
CA VAL A 5 -2.94 0.99 10.78
C VAL A 5 -2.27 1.22 12.13
N SER A 6 -1.48 0.23 12.56
CA SER A 6 -0.80 0.19 13.84
C SER A 6 0.34 1.21 13.89
N PRO A 7 0.44 2.02 14.96
CA PRO A 7 1.61 2.87 15.17
C PRO A 7 2.92 2.07 15.20
N GLY A 8 2.91 0.87 15.80
CA GLY A 8 4.08 0.01 15.85
C GLY A 8 4.52 -0.50 14.48
N SER A 9 3.58 -0.75 13.57
CA SER A 9 3.91 -1.13 12.19
C SER A 9 4.54 0.04 11.43
N LEU A 10 4.02 1.26 11.64
CA LEU A 10 4.59 2.48 11.06
C LEU A 10 6.01 2.75 11.58
N GLU A 11 6.25 2.58 12.88
CA GLU A 11 7.57 2.76 13.49
C GLU A 11 8.58 1.71 13.01
N LYS A 12 8.17 0.44 12.98
CA LYS A 12 9.08 -0.68 12.68
C LYS A 12 9.38 -0.85 11.19
N PHE A 13 8.37 -0.69 10.32
CA PHE A 13 8.49 -0.99 8.90
C PHE A 13 8.44 0.26 8.01
N GLY A 14 7.94 1.38 8.55
CA GLY A 14 7.64 2.59 7.80
C GLY A 14 6.33 2.49 7.02
N ALA A 15 5.81 3.64 6.59
CA ALA A 15 4.52 3.71 5.88
C ALA A 15 4.48 2.90 4.58
N VAL A 16 5.60 2.76 3.87
CA VAL A 16 5.71 1.98 2.63
C VAL A 16 6.30 0.62 2.98
N SER A 17 5.41 -0.32 3.29
CA SER A 17 5.73 -1.70 3.63
C SER A 17 4.54 -2.62 3.35
N ARG A 18 4.81 -3.94 3.38
CA ARG A 18 3.80 -4.99 3.27
C ARG A 18 2.76 -4.90 4.40
N GLU A 19 3.23 -4.74 5.63
CA GLU A 19 2.41 -4.73 6.83
C GLU A 19 1.40 -3.58 6.78
N VAL A 20 1.86 -2.38 6.40
CA VAL A 20 0.98 -1.21 6.29
C VAL A 20 -0.02 -1.37 5.15
N ALA A 21 0.36 -1.93 4.00
CA ALA A 21 -0.58 -2.19 2.90
C ALA A 21 -1.71 -3.15 3.34
N LEU A 22 -1.36 -4.26 4.01
CA LEU A 22 -2.31 -5.24 4.52
C LEU A 22 -3.21 -4.66 5.62
N GLU A 23 -2.65 -3.87 6.54
CA GLU A 23 -3.45 -3.18 7.57
C GLU A 23 -4.42 -2.17 6.96
N MET A 24 -4.02 -1.44 5.92
CA MET A 24 -4.91 -0.54 5.18
C MET A 24 -6.05 -1.31 4.50
N ALA A 25 -5.73 -2.44 3.85
CA ALA A 25 -6.70 -3.30 3.17
C ALA A 25 -7.72 -3.94 4.15
N ARG A 26 -7.23 -4.51 5.27
CA ARG A 26 -8.09 -5.00 6.37
C ARG A 26 -8.99 -3.89 6.90
N GLY A 27 -8.39 -2.74 7.21
CA GLY A 27 -9.09 -1.63 7.83
C GLY A 27 -10.21 -1.05 6.96
N ILE A 28 -10.02 -0.95 5.64
CA ILE A 28 -11.08 -0.47 4.75
C ILE A 28 -12.18 -1.53 4.57
N ARG A 29 -11.83 -2.82 4.49
CA ARG A 29 -12.80 -3.92 4.40
C ARG A 29 -13.73 -3.92 5.61
N GLU A 30 -13.15 -3.94 6.82
CA GLU A 30 -13.91 -3.97 8.08
C GLU A 30 -14.82 -2.74 8.24
N ARG A 31 -14.36 -1.55 7.82
CA ARG A 31 -15.11 -0.31 7.98
C ARG A 31 -16.21 -0.12 6.95
N SER A 32 -15.99 -0.58 5.73
CA SER A 32 -16.98 -0.49 4.66
C SER A 32 -18.00 -1.61 4.70
N GLY A 33 -17.68 -2.74 5.34
CA GLY A 33 -18.49 -3.96 5.27
C GLY A 33 -18.42 -4.65 3.90
N ALA A 34 -17.47 -4.26 3.05
CA ALA A 34 -17.27 -4.89 1.74
C ALA A 34 -16.66 -6.29 1.87
N ASP A 35 -16.89 -7.14 0.87
CA ASP A 35 -16.29 -8.48 0.81
C ASP A 35 -14.76 -8.42 0.67
N PHE A 36 -14.27 -7.41 -0.05
CA PHE A 36 -12.88 -7.17 -0.36
C PHE A 36 -12.41 -5.78 0.10
N GLY A 37 -11.16 -5.69 0.53
CA GLY A 37 -10.47 -4.42 0.79
C GLY A 37 -9.16 -4.35 0.02
N ILE A 38 -8.90 -3.20 -0.59
CA ILE A 38 -7.67 -2.91 -1.31
C ILE A 38 -6.88 -1.83 -0.56
N GLY A 39 -5.60 -2.08 -0.32
CA GLY A 39 -4.69 -1.17 0.38
C GLY A 39 -3.44 -0.89 -0.43
N LEU A 40 -3.11 0.39 -0.64
CA LEU A 40 -1.92 0.81 -1.38
C LEU A 40 -1.08 1.77 -0.54
N THR A 41 0.23 1.55 -0.54
CA THR A 41 1.21 2.50 0.01
C THR A 41 2.47 2.52 -0.84
N GLY A 42 2.95 3.71 -1.22
CA GLY A 42 4.07 3.83 -2.15
C GLY A 42 4.71 5.21 -2.20
N ILE A 43 5.89 5.28 -2.82
CA ILE A 43 6.73 6.46 -2.91
C ILE A 43 6.66 7.02 -4.33
N ALA A 44 5.70 7.91 -4.58
CA ALA A 44 5.49 8.48 -5.91
C ALA A 44 6.57 9.50 -6.35
N GLY A 45 7.44 9.96 -5.43
CA GLY A 45 8.49 10.94 -5.74
C GLY A 45 8.01 12.40 -5.81
N PRO A 46 8.91 13.34 -6.18
CA PRO A 46 10.30 13.09 -6.59
C PRO A 46 11.26 12.78 -5.42
N ALA A 47 10.85 13.05 -4.18
CA ALA A 47 11.62 12.75 -2.96
C ALA A 47 10.94 11.65 -2.12
N GLY A 48 11.57 11.28 -0.99
CA GLY A 48 11.03 10.33 -0.01
C GLY A 48 11.46 8.88 -0.22
N GLY A 49 12.28 8.60 -1.24
CA GLY A 49 12.91 7.30 -1.43
C GLY A 49 14.14 7.10 -0.56
N SER A 50 14.55 5.84 -0.41
CA SER A 50 15.82 5.42 0.16
C SER A 50 16.46 4.34 -0.71
N PRO A 51 17.74 3.98 -0.50
CA PRO A 51 18.36 2.87 -1.23
C PRO A 51 17.59 1.55 -1.11
N ALA A 52 16.97 1.30 0.06
CA ALA A 52 16.17 0.09 0.29
C ALA A 52 14.75 0.20 -0.31
N LYS A 53 14.20 1.41 -0.41
CA LYS A 53 12.85 1.71 -0.91
C LYS A 53 12.92 2.91 -1.86
N PRO A 54 13.38 2.71 -3.11
CA PRO A 54 13.55 3.81 -4.06
C PRO A 54 12.19 4.44 -4.43
N VAL A 55 12.24 5.69 -4.90
CA VAL A 55 11.10 6.35 -5.56
C VAL A 55 10.59 5.45 -6.69
N GLY A 56 9.29 5.22 -6.73
CA GLY A 56 8.64 4.23 -7.59
C GLY A 56 8.27 2.91 -6.88
N THR A 57 8.67 2.72 -5.63
CA THR A 57 8.24 1.56 -4.83
C THR A 57 6.77 1.68 -4.41
N VAL A 58 5.98 0.63 -4.59
CA VAL A 58 4.60 0.52 -4.07
C VAL A 58 4.31 -0.89 -3.58
N HIS A 59 3.58 -0.99 -2.48
CA HIS A 59 2.95 -2.22 -2.01
C HIS A 59 1.45 -2.14 -2.30
N ILE A 60 0.91 -3.19 -2.91
CA ILE A 60 -0.51 -3.32 -3.23
C ILE A 60 -1.00 -4.58 -2.52
N ALA A 61 -2.03 -4.44 -1.69
CA ALA A 61 -2.63 -5.52 -0.92
C ALA A 61 -4.12 -5.67 -1.23
N LEU A 62 -4.58 -6.92 -1.26
CA LEU A 62 -5.97 -7.33 -1.38
C LEU A 62 -6.30 -8.25 -0.19
N VAL A 63 -7.39 -7.95 0.51
CA VAL A 63 -7.85 -8.73 1.66
C VAL A 63 -9.31 -9.12 1.43
N SER A 64 -9.63 -10.40 1.63
CA SER A 64 -10.99 -10.93 1.66
C SER A 64 -11.29 -11.56 3.02
N ALA A 65 -12.44 -12.22 3.16
CA ALA A 65 -12.73 -13.03 4.35
C ALA A 65 -11.87 -14.31 4.43
N ALA A 66 -11.38 -14.81 3.30
CA ALA A 66 -10.71 -16.10 3.20
C ALA A 66 -9.18 -15.98 3.14
N GLU A 67 -8.68 -14.92 2.51
CA GLU A 67 -7.26 -14.79 2.20
C GLU A 67 -6.79 -13.34 2.17
N GLU A 68 -5.47 -13.20 2.29
CA GLU A 68 -4.76 -11.95 2.13
C GLU A 68 -3.63 -12.11 1.13
N TRP A 69 -3.53 -11.16 0.22
CA TRP A 69 -2.50 -11.10 -0.79
C TRP A 69 -1.82 -9.74 -0.77
N GLU A 70 -0.51 -9.71 -0.99
CA GLU A 70 0.26 -8.48 -1.12
C GLU A 70 1.42 -8.71 -2.08
N GLN A 71 1.71 -7.69 -2.89
CA GLN A 71 2.87 -7.68 -3.76
C GLN A 71 3.51 -6.29 -3.82
N LYS A 72 4.84 -6.31 -3.72
CA LYS A 72 5.68 -5.14 -3.99
C LYS A 72 5.92 -5.00 -5.49
N PHE A 73 5.73 -3.79 -6.00
CA PHE A 73 6.07 -3.39 -7.36
C PHE A 73 7.08 -2.23 -7.37
N PHE A 74 7.73 -2.06 -8.52
CA PHE A 74 8.61 -0.94 -8.79
C PHE A 74 8.25 -0.28 -10.12
N PHE A 75 7.76 0.95 -10.05
CA PHE A 75 7.30 1.75 -11.18
C PHE A 75 8.12 3.05 -11.23
N PRO A 76 9.28 3.07 -11.89
CA PRO A 76 10.19 4.22 -11.93
C PRO A 76 9.71 5.29 -12.93
N PHE A 77 8.50 5.79 -12.72
CA PHE A 77 7.90 6.87 -13.51
C PHE A 77 7.77 8.14 -12.69
N ASP A 78 7.43 9.25 -13.36
CA ASP A 78 7.06 10.47 -12.67
C ASP A 78 5.85 10.25 -11.74
N ARG A 79 5.66 11.19 -10.80
CA ARG A 79 4.65 11.12 -9.75
C ARG A 79 3.22 10.91 -10.29
N GLN A 80 2.88 11.47 -11.45
CA GLN A 80 1.54 11.36 -12.01
C GLN A 80 1.33 9.98 -12.63
N ARG A 81 2.25 9.55 -13.49
CA ARG A 81 2.19 8.25 -14.14
C ARG A 81 2.31 7.09 -13.15
N PHE A 82 3.14 7.23 -12.11
CA PHE A 82 3.22 6.28 -11.00
C PHE A 82 1.84 6.03 -10.37
N LYS A 83 1.09 7.10 -10.05
CA LYS A 83 -0.24 6.98 -9.43
C LYS A 83 -1.25 6.30 -10.34
N GLN A 84 -1.24 6.65 -11.63
CA GLN A 84 -2.14 6.06 -12.62
C GLN A 84 -1.90 4.56 -12.76
N ILE A 85 -0.64 4.14 -12.91
CA ILE A 85 -0.29 2.73 -13.05
C ILE A 85 -0.57 1.97 -11.75
N ALA A 86 -0.18 2.52 -10.59
CA ALA A 86 -0.43 1.86 -9.31
C ALA A 86 -1.94 1.63 -9.06
N ALA A 87 -2.79 2.61 -9.38
CA ALA A 87 -4.23 2.45 -9.28
C ALA A 87 -4.78 1.42 -10.27
N ALA A 88 -4.32 1.43 -11.52
CA ALA A 88 -4.75 0.48 -12.54
C ALA A 88 -4.30 -0.95 -12.24
N THR A 89 -3.11 -1.15 -11.66
CA THR A 89 -2.61 -2.49 -11.25
C THR A 89 -3.39 -3.08 -10.08
N ALA A 90 -4.09 -2.26 -9.30
CA ALA A 90 -4.87 -2.73 -8.16
C ALA A 90 -6.28 -3.23 -8.52
N LEU A 91 -6.70 -3.08 -9.77
CA LEU A 91 -7.99 -3.52 -10.33
C LEU A 91 -7.83 -4.82 -11.11
#